data_AF-A0A9D9V4C4-F1
#
_entry.id   AF-A0A9D9V4C4-F1
#
_cell.length_a   1.000
_cell.length_b   1.000
_cell.length_c   1.000
_cell.angle_alpha   90.00
_cell.angle_beta   90.00
_cell.angle_gamma   90.00
#
_symmetry.space_group_name_H-M   'P 1'
#
loop_
_entity.id
_entity.type
_entity.pdbx_description
1 polymer ?
#
loop_
_entity_poly.entity_id
_entity_poly.type
_entity_poly.pdbx_seq_one_letter_code
_entity_poly.pdbx_strand_id
1 'polypeptide(L)'
;MKKHFWSRFYGRGKIFDVWSVPHFFFGVMAASFLGVFPVHFWYLFFGIILVAFAWECFELWVGIHETLLNRVMDGLLPLLGFFLLYHIFQNIPLVHGHRSGIFVVSIFTFLLLNYISWEARFNGEHEFLG
;
A
#
# COMPACT_ATOMS: atom_id res chain seq x y z
N MET A 1 15.16 -22.24 -19.79
CA MET A 1 13.81 -21.75 -19.45
C MET A 1 13.78 -20.23 -19.64
N LYS A 2 12.90 -19.69 -20.49
CA LYS A 2 12.80 -18.23 -20.73
C LYS A 2 12.27 -17.58 -19.45
N LYS A 3 13.05 -16.68 -18.82
CA LYS A 3 12.57 -15.86 -17.70
C LYS A 3 11.38 -15.03 -18.20
N HIS A 4 10.20 -15.22 -17.60
CA HIS A 4 9.02 -14.41 -17.91
C HIS A 4 9.34 -12.93 -17.65
N PHE A 5 8.86 -12.03 -18.50
CA PHE A 5 9.05 -10.58 -18.39
C PHE A 5 8.80 -10.06 -16.97
N TRP A 6 7.77 -10.57 -16.30
CA TRP A 6 7.37 -10.26 -14.92
C TRP A 6 8.45 -10.55 -13.86
N SER A 7 9.25 -11.60 -14.02
CA SER A 7 10.34 -11.95 -13.09
C SER A 7 11.49 -10.93 -13.06
N ARG A 8 11.48 -9.95 -13.97
CA ARG A 8 12.44 -8.84 -13.97
C ARG A 8 12.01 -7.71 -13.03
N PHE A 9 10.71 -7.57 -12.79
CA PHE A 9 10.11 -6.46 -12.05
C PHE A 9 9.61 -6.86 -10.67
N TYR A 10 9.15 -8.11 -10.52
CA TYR A 10 8.57 -8.64 -9.29
C TYR A 10 9.46 -9.70 -8.64
N GLY A 11 9.62 -9.60 -7.32
CA GLY A 11 10.33 -10.53 -6.47
C GLY A 11 11.36 -9.83 -5.57
N ARG A 12 11.96 -10.57 -4.64
CA ARG A 12 12.94 -10.02 -3.70
C ARG A 12 14.06 -9.25 -4.41
N GLY A 13 14.34 -8.04 -3.94
CA GLY A 13 15.35 -7.16 -4.51
C GLY A 13 15.03 -6.65 -5.92
N LYS A 14 13.75 -6.67 -6.32
CA LYS A 14 13.24 -6.06 -7.56
C LYS A 14 12.45 -4.79 -7.26
N ILE A 15 11.88 -4.21 -8.32
CA ILE A 15 11.11 -2.96 -8.27
C ILE A 15 9.86 -3.10 -7.41
N PHE A 16 9.23 -4.28 -7.45
CA PHE A 16 8.09 -4.64 -6.63
C PHE A 16 8.36 -5.97 -5.95
N ASP A 17 7.84 -6.13 -4.76
CA ASP A 17 7.80 -7.41 -4.06
C ASP A 17 6.49 -7.55 -3.27
N VAL A 18 6.49 -8.41 -2.26
CA VAL A 18 5.30 -8.67 -1.46
C VAL A 18 5.02 -7.54 -0.47
N TRP A 19 6.04 -6.77 -0.06
CA TRP A 19 5.89 -5.59 0.81
C TRP A 19 5.17 -4.46 0.08
N SER A 20 5.39 -4.32 -1.22
CA SER A 20 4.68 -3.36 -2.07
C SER A 20 3.14 -3.45 -2.00
N VAL A 21 2.58 -4.63 -1.66
CA VAL A 21 1.12 -4.85 -1.64
C VAL A 21 0.41 -4.09 -0.49
N PRO A 22 0.80 -4.25 0.79
CA PRO A 22 0.36 -3.39 1.88
C PRO A 22 0.44 -1.88 1.59
N HIS A 23 1.52 -1.41 0.96
CA HIS A 23 1.71 0.00 0.60
C HIS A 23 0.64 0.51 -0.36
N PHE A 24 0.34 -0.25 -1.41
CA PHE A 24 -0.76 0.09 -2.31
C PHE A 24 -2.11 0.16 -1.58
N PHE A 25 -2.40 -0.83 -0.73
CA PHE A 25 -3.67 -0.90 0.01
C PHE A 25 -3.79 0.17 1.11
N PHE A 26 -2.69 0.67 1.66
CA PHE A 26 -2.72 1.86 2.51
C PHE A 26 -3.33 3.05 1.78
N GLY A 27 -2.93 3.27 0.53
CA GLY A 27 -3.51 4.29 -0.35
C GLY A 27 -5.00 4.12 -0.59
N VAL A 28 -5.43 2.89 -0.89
CA VAL A 28 -6.86 2.53 -1.06
C VAL A 28 -7.64 2.81 0.22
N MET A 29 -7.12 2.38 1.37
CA MET A 29 -7.74 2.64 2.67
C MET A 29 -7.85 4.15 2.95
N ALA A 30 -6.80 4.93 2.68
CA ALA A 30 -6.84 6.38 2.84
C ALA A 30 -7.87 7.05 1.92
N ALA A 31 -7.94 6.69 0.63
CA ALA A 31 -8.96 7.23 -0.27
C ALA A 31 -10.38 6.87 0.19
N SER A 32 -10.56 5.65 0.71
CA SER A 32 -11.85 5.24 1.24
C SER A 32 -12.26 6.02 2.49
N PHE A 33 -11.30 6.34 3.37
CA PHE A 33 -11.50 7.24 4.51
C PHE A 33 -11.97 8.63 4.06
N LEU A 34 -11.33 9.23 3.05
CA LEU A 34 -11.76 10.50 2.46
C LEU A 34 -13.19 10.45 1.88
N GLY A 35 -13.59 9.29 1.36
CA GLY A 35 -14.94 9.11 0.80
C GLY A 35 -16.05 9.04 1.86
N VAL A 36 -15.70 8.79 3.12
CA VAL A 36 -16.64 8.65 4.24
C VAL A 36 -16.61 9.88 5.17
N PHE A 37 -15.43 10.43 5.43
CA PHE A 37 -15.24 11.54 6.37
C PHE A 37 -14.97 12.85 5.63
N PRO A 38 -15.49 13.99 6.12
CA PRO A 38 -15.33 15.29 5.48
C PRO A 38 -13.94 15.90 5.78
N VAL A 39 -12.89 15.22 5.34
CA VAL A 39 -11.50 15.66 5.50
C VAL A 39 -11.04 16.42 4.26
N HIS A 40 -10.21 17.45 4.45
CA HIS A 40 -9.65 18.18 3.32
C HIS A 40 -8.68 17.31 2.52
N PHE A 41 -8.84 17.25 1.20
CA PHE A 41 -8.02 16.45 0.29
C PHE A 41 -6.51 16.60 0.56
N TRP A 42 -6.01 17.84 0.58
CA TRP A 42 -4.58 18.12 0.80
C TRP A 42 -4.04 17.62 2.13
N TYR A 43 -4.82 17.66 3.22
CA TYR A 43 -4.35 17.16 4.52
C TYR A 43 -4.12 15.66 4.47
N LEU A 44 -5.03 14.93 3.84
CA LEU A 44 -4.87 13.48 3.70
C LEU A 44 -3.76 13.13 2.70
N PHE A 45 -3.64 13.86 1.59
CA PHE A 45 -2.57 13.66 0.62
C PHE A 45 -1.18 13.82 1.24
N PHE A 46 -0.92 14.91 1.96
CA PHE A 46 0.35 15.10 2.65
C PHE A 46 0.53 14.11 3.82
N GLY A 47 -0.57 13.72 4.48
CA GLY A 47 -0.56 12.67 5.50
C GLY A 47 -0.10 11.31 4.95
N ILE A 48 -0.56 10.91 3.76
CA ILE A 48 -0.13 9.67 3.10
C ILE A 48 1.37 9.70 2.83
N ILE A 49 1.90 10.81 2.29
CA ILE A 49 3.33 10.96 2.02
C ILE A 49 4.14 10.85 3.30
N LEU A 50 3.70 11.53 4.37
CA LEU A 50 4.39 11.51 5.66
C LEU A 50 4.40 10.10 6.27
N VAL A 51 3.27 9.39 6.22
CA VAL A 51 3.15 8.03 6.76
C VAL A 51 3.96 7.03 5.92
N ALA A 52 3.91 7.12 4.59
CA ALA A 52 4.70 6.27 3.71
C ALA A 52 6.20 6.46 3.97
N PHE A 53 6.65 7.70 4.11
CA PHE A 53 8.04 7.99 4.47
C PHE A 53 8.40 7.46 5.87
N ALA A 54 7.54 7.65 6.86
CA ALA A 54 7.77 7.14 8.20
C ALA A 54 7.83 5.61 8.24
N TRP A 55 7.00 4.94 7.43
CA TRP A 55 6.98 3.48 7.31
C TRP A 55 8.30 2.96 6.71
N GLU A 56 8.78 3.57 5.63
CA GLU A 56 10.08 3.28 5.03
C GLU A 56 11.25 3.46 6.03
N CYS A 57 11.18 4.48 6.89
CA CYS A 57 12.15 4.65 7.96
C CYS A 57 12.06 3.54 9.02
N PHE A 58 10.84 3.10 9.34
CA PHE A 58 10.60 1.99 10.27
C PHE A 58 11.13 0.66 9.72
N GLU A 59 10.93 0.38 8.44
CA GLU A 59 11.43 -0.83 7.77
C GLU A 59 12.96 -0.92 7.80
N LEU A 60 13.64 0.19 7.52
CA LEU A 60 15.08 0.30 7.70
C LEU A 60 15.50 0.01 9.15
N TRP A 61 14.75 0.54 10.12
CA TRP A 61 15.06 0.37 11.54
C TRP A 61 14.95 -1.09 11.99
N VAL A 62 13.98 -1.85 11.46
CA VAL A 62 13.82 -3.30 11.72
C VAL A 62 14.65 -4.18 10.79
N GLY A 63 15.54 -3.58 9.98
CA GLY A 63 16.51 -4.27 9.16
C GLY A 63 15.96 -4.86 7.86
N ILE A 64 14.83 -4.37 7.34
CA ILE A 64 14.40 -4.63 5.96
C ILE A 64 15.29 -3.77 5.04
N HIS A 65 16.12 -4.43 4.24
CA HIS A 65 17.08 -3.76 3.35
C HIS A 65 16.71 -4.00 1.90
N GLU A 66 15.87 -3.12 1.37
CA GLU A 66 15.45 -3.16 -0.03
C GLU A 66 16.29 -2.24 -0.91
N THR A 67 16.19 -2.45 -2.22
CA THR A 67 16.86 -1.58 -3.20
C THR A 67 16.25 -0.19 -3.17
N LEU A 68 17.04 0.85 -3.48
CA LEU A 68 16.53 2.23 -3.56
C LEU A 68 15.29 2.35 -4.46
N LEU A 69 15.26 1.62 -5.58
CA LEU A 69 14.15 1.68 -6.51
C LEU A 69 12.87 1.07 -5.94
N ASN A 70 12.97 0.00 -5.15
CA ASN A 70 11.84 -0.61 -4.47
C ASN A 70 11.22 0.36 -3.45
N ARG A 71 12.05 0.95 -2.59
CA ARG A 71 11.64 1.97 -1.60
C ARG A 71 10.98 3.19 -2.23
N VAL A 72 11.47 3.63 -3.38
CA VAL A 72 10.83 4.70 -4.15
C VAL A 72 9.43 4.25 -4.60
N MET A 73 9.29 3.01 -5.08
CA MET A 73 7.99 2.48 -5.48
C MET A 73 7.04 2.32 -4.30
N ASP A 74 7.53 1.87 -3.14
CA ASP A 74 6.73 1.68 -1.93
C ASP A 74 6.28 3.02 -1.32
N GLY A 75 7.01 4.11 -1.60
CA GLY A 75 6.51 5.49 -1.40
C GLY A 75 5.47 5.96 -2.42
N LEU A 76 5.54 5.51 -3.68
CA LEU A 76 4.63 5.91 -4.77
C LEU A 76 3.33 5.11 -4.83
N LEU A 77 3.37 3.84 -4.45
CA LEU A 77 2.23 2.92 -4.50
C LEU A 77 1.03 3.35 -3.65
N PRO A 78 1.21 3.91 -2.44
CA PRO A 78 0.11 4.50 -1.69
C PRO A 78 -0.57 5.63 -2.47
N LEU A 79 0.19 6.46 -3.18
CA LEU A 79 -0.38 7.54 -3.99
C LEU A 79 -1.18 6.97 -5.16
N LEU A 80 -0.65 5.92 -5.82
CA LEU A 80 -1.35 5.24 -6.90
C LEU A 80 -2.68 4.65 -6.42
N GLY A 81 -2.67 3.88 -5.32
CA GLY A 81 -3.87 3.28 -4.74
C GLY A 81 -4.90 4.34 -4.32
N PHE A 82 -4.41 5.44 -3.73
CA PHE A 82 -5.24 6.58 -3.35
C PHE A 82 -5.94 7.21 -4.56
N PHE A 83 -5.19 7.58 -5.60
CA PHE A 83 -5.77 8.25 -6.77
C PHE A 83 -6.73 7.36 -7.55
N LEU A 84 -6.47 6.05 -7.65
CA LEU A 84 -7.37 5.11 -8.33
C LEU A 84 -8.74 5.05 -7.65
N LEU A 85 -8.79 4.83 -6.33
CA LEU A 85 -10.07 4.76 -5.62
C LEU A 85 -10.71 6.14 -5.49
N TYR A 86 -9.93 7.20 -5.27
CA TYR A 86 -10.44 8.56 -5.24
C TYR A 86 -11.15 8.91 -6.56
N HIS A 87 -10.53 8.59 -7.70
CA HIS A 87 -11.14 8.79 -9.01
C HIS A 87 -12.46 8.04 -9.16
N ILE A 88 -12.53 6.78 -8.70
CA ILE A 88 -13.78 6.00 -8.67
C ILE A 88 -14.85 6.72 -7.84
N PHE A 89 -14.52 7.21 -6.65
CA PHE A 89 -15.46 7.90 -5.77
C PHE A 89 -15.98 9.23 -6.31
N GLN A 90 -15.17 9.93 -7.11
CA GLN A 90 -15.57 11.18 -7.76
C GLN A 90 -16.45 10.97 -9.01
N ASN A 91 -16.25 9.88 -9.75
CA ASN A 91 -16.87 9.70 -11.07
C ASN A 91 -18.00 8.66 -11.08
N ILE A 92 -18.07 7.78 -10.09
CA ILE A 92 -19.09 6.72 -10.02
C ILE A 92 -20.11 7.07 -8.94
N PRO A 93 -21.39 7.24 -9.28
CA PRO A 93 -22.44 7.45 -8.30
C PRO A 93 -22.68 6.14 -7.53
N LEU A 94 -22.18 6.08 -6.31
CA LEU A 94 -22.37 4.94 -5.42
C LEU A 94 -23.65 5.10 -4.61
N VAL A 95 -24.41 4.00 -4.46
CA VAL A 95 -25.62 3.94 -3.63
C VAL A 95 -25.26 4.21 -2.16
N HIS A 96 -26.24 4.72 -1.40
CA HIS A 96 -26.08 5.03 0.01
C HIS A 96 -25.53 3.81 0.79
N GLY A 97 -24.50 4.03 1.61
CA GLY A 97 -23.84 2.98 2.39
C GLY A 97 -22.67 2.26 1.70
N HIS A 98 -22.55 2.29 0.37
CA HIS A 98 -21.44 1.60 -0.33
C HIS A 98 -20.06 2.16 0.06
N ARG A 99 -19.92 3.48 0.20
CA ARG A 99 -18.64 4.11 0.58
C ARG A 99 -18.17 3.65 1.96
N SER A 100 -19.07 3.59 2.95
CA SER A 100 -18.76 3.07 4.28
C SER A 100 -18.42 1.58 4.26
N GLY A 101 -19.13 0.78 3.45
CA GLY A 101 -18.80 -0.63 3.25
C GLY A 101 -17.40 -0.84 2.67
N ILE A 102 -17.05 -0.08 1.62
CA ILE A 102 -15.71 -0.09 1.00
C ILE A 102 -14.66 0.33 2.02
N PHE A 103 -14.92 1.35 2.83
CA PHE A 103 -14.00 1.78 3.89
C PHE A 103 -13.74 0.67 4.91
N VAL A 104 -14.79 0.03 5.44
CA VAL A 104 -14.64 -1.09 6.39
C VAL A 104 -13.86 -2.25 5.77
N VAL A 105 -14.21 -2.66 4.54
CA VAL A 105 -13.50 -3.73 3.83
C VAL A 105 -12.03 -3.36 3.61
N SER A 106 -11.74 -2.12 3.21
CA SER A 106 -10.37 -1.67 2.98
C SER A 106 -9.51 -1.69 4.24
N ILE A 107 -10.07 -1.35 5.41
CA ILE A 107 -9.38 -1.44 6.70
C ILE A 107 -9.00 -2.90 6.98
N PHE A 108 -9.97 -3.82 6.91
CA PHE A 108 -9.70 -5.23 7.17
C PHE A 108 -8.71 -5.82 6.19
N THR A 109 -8.81 -5.49 4.90
CA THR A 109 -7.85 -5.94 3.89
C THR A 109 -6.46 -5.39 4.17
N PHE A 110 -6.31 -4.10 4.46
CA PHE A 110 -5.02 -3.49 4.79
C PHE A 110 -4.38 -4.12 6.03
N LEU A 111 -5.15 -4.31 7.10
CA LEU A 111 -4.68 -4.94 8.34
C LEU A 111 -4.31 -6.41 8.13
N LEU A 112 -5.13 -7.16 7.39
CA LEU A 112 -4.86 -8.56 7.07
C LEU A 112 -3.58 -8.72 6.24
N LEU A 113 -3.40 -7.90 5.21
CA LEU A 113 -2.19 -7.91 4.39
C LEU A 113 -0.95 -7.59 5.20
N ASN A 114 -1.00 -6.57 6.06
CA ASN A 114 0.10 -6.28 6.98
C ASN A 114 0.37 -7.45 7.92
N TYR A 115 -0.66 -8.01 8.55
CA TYR A 115 -0.50 -9.14 9.46
C TYR A 115 0.19 -10.31 8.77
N ILE A 116 -0.27 -10.71 7.58
CA ILE A 116 0.33 -11.81 6.82
C ILE A 116 1.79 -11.49 6.45
N SER A 117 2.09 -10.27 5.98
CA SER A 117 3.46 -9.89 5.61
C SER A 117 4.42 -9.91 6.80
N TRP A 118 3.99 -9.39 7.95
CA TRP A 118 4.81 -9.39 9.17
C TRP A 118 4.96 -10.80 9.75
N GLU A 119 3.90 -11.60 9.76
CA GLU A 119 3.94 -12.99 10.23
C GLU A 119 4.91 -13.83 9.38
N ALA A 120 4.81 -13.72 8.04
CA ALA A 120 5.72 -14.40 7.12
C ALA A 120 7.18 -13.98 7.34
N ARG A 121 7.44 -12.69 7.57
CA ARG A 121 8.78 -12.19 7.93
C ARG A 121 9.30 -12.84 9.21
N PHE A 122 8.50 -12.84 10.27
CA PHE A 122 8.92 -13.40 11.57
C PHE A 122 9.14 -14.92 11.50
N ASN A 123 8.47 -15.61 10.58
CA ASN A 123 8.71 -17.01 10.28
C ASN A 123 9.91 -17.27 9.36
N GLY A 124 10.58 -16.23 8.88
CA GLY A 124 11.79 -16.34 8.05
C GLY A 124 11.52 -16.61 6.58
N GLU A 125 10.31 -16.36 6.09
CA GLU A 125 9.97 -16.53 4.67
C GLU A 125 10.84 -15.63 3.80
N HIS A 126 11.58 -16.24 2.87
CA HIS A 126 12.66 -15.57 2.14
C HIS A 126 12.22 -14.35 1.34
N GLU A 127 10.97 -14.31 0.89
CA GLU A 127 10.40 -13.21 0.12
C GLU A 127 10.14 -11.96 0.96
N PHE A 128 10.06 -12.08 2.29
CA PHE A 128 9.72 -11.00 3.23
C PHE A 128 10.91 -10.48 4.04
N LEU A 129 12.12 -10.96 3.76
CA LEU A 129 13.31 -10.59 4.51
C LEU A 129 13.92 -9.24 4.09
N GLY A 130 13.57 -8.72 2.90
CA GLY A 130 14.29 -7.65 2.21
C GLY A 130 15.44 -8.21 1.41
#